data_AF-A0AAV5GFW4-F1
#
_entry.id   AF-A0AAV5GFW4-F1
#
_cell.length_a   1.000
_cell.length_b   1.000
_cell.length_c   1.000
_cell.angle_alpha   90.00
_cell.angle_beta   90.00
_cell.angle_gamma   90.00
#
_symmetry.space_group_name_H-M   'P 1'
#
loop_
_entity.id
_entity.type
_entity.pdbx_description
1 polymer ?
#
loop_
_entity_poly.entity_id
_entity_poly.type
_entity_poly.pdbx_seq_one_letter_code
_entity_poly.pdbx_strand_id
1 'polypeptide(L)'
;MTTAAPMLSDCAVCGGPTPLVCATCRHTPFCQKGCFDALAATHGWICGLPAGAFTFAPLTASEKARLEAQNEDEEAEVNSAWERFEAVVGEHGWGKDRIPVASDFHELLRQLTLGTCPIAEPQRSLMLIEAHLVLQSITPRNVVSPWARTAQSYRLVRSSLPRAEYPSLANAPMAAFAPVLKQLVVYWTVASPALEGFSKASVKRVVKVALERVDKIAQRDLAVGTAEEKRNAGKAAKRAVEILAKKKS
;
A
#
# COMPACT_ATOMS: atom_id res chain seq x y z
N MET A 1 -14.38 -33.39 28.01
CA MET A 1 -14.64 -32.14 27.27
C MET A 1 -13.30 -31.55 26.89
N THR A 2 -12.88 -31.69 25.64
CA THR A 2 -11.62 -31.15 25.13
C THR A 2 -11.84 -29.69 24.75
N THR A 3 -11.47 -28.76 25.63
CA THR A 3 -11.37 -27.34 25.29
C THR A 3 -10.27 -27.18 24.25
N ALA A 4 -10.67 -26.94 22.99
CA ALA A 4 -9.72 -26.57 21.95
C ALA A 4 -8.94 -25.33 22.40
N ALA A 5 -7.62 -25.43 22.42
CA ALA A 5 -6.77 -24.28 22.72
C ALA A 5 -7.08 -23.15 21.73
N PRO A 6 -7.18 -21.88 22.18
CA PRO A 6 -7.45 -20.77 21.27
C PRO A 6 -6.35 -20.71 20.21
N MET A 7 -6.74 -20.75 18.93
CA MET A 7 -5.79 -20.62 17.83
C MET A 7 -5.12 -19.24 17.92
N LEU A 8 -3.81 -19.23 18.15
CA LEU A 8 -3.03 -18.00 18.19
C LEU A 8 -2.98 -17.36 16.79
N SER A 9 -3.02 -16.03 16.75
CA SER A 9 -2.80 -15.29 15.51
C SER A 9 -1.31 -15.28 15.17
N ASP A 10 -0.96 -15.09 13.90
CA ASP A 10 0.44 -14.94 13.51
C ASP A 10 0.87 -13.47 13.57
N CYS A 11 2.00 -13.17 14.20
CA CYS A 11 2.59 -11.82 14.25
C CYS A 11 2.72 -11.23 12.85
N ALA A 12 2.20 -10.02 12.61
CA ALA A 12 2.18 -9.35 11.31
C ALA A 12 3.58 -9.17 10.68
N VAL A 13 4.62 -9.03 11.51
CA VAL A 13 6.00 -8.81 11.08
C VAL A 13 6.76 -10.12 10.85
N CYS A 14 6.87 -10.98 11.87
CA CYS A 14 7.85 -12.06 11.87
C CYS A 14 7.28 -13.46 11.63
N GLY A 15 5.96 -13.63 11.49
CA GLY A 15 5.40 -14.97 11.29
C GLY A 15 5.07 -15.74 12.56
N GLY A 16 5.70 -15.41 13.68
CA GLY A 16 5.58 -16.21 14.90
C GLY A 16 4.17 -16.18 15.52
N PRO A 17 3.70 -17.30 16.11
CA PRO A 17 2.42 -17.33 16.80
C PRO A 17 2.45 -16.35 17.98
N THR A 18 1.37 -15.61 18.17
CA THR A 18 1.27 -14.60 19.23
C THR A 18 -0.15 -14.46 19.77
N PRO A 19 -0.30 -14.30 21.10
CA PRO A 19 -1.55 -13.86 21.69
C PRO A 19 -1.67 -12.32 21.70
N LEU A 20 -0.58 -11.58 21.43
CA LEU A 20 -0.56 -10.12 21.55
C LEU A 20 -1.13 -9.47 20.29
N VAL A 21 -1.99 -8.48 20.50
CA VAL A 21 -2.54 -7.59 19.49
C VAL A 21 -2.42 -6.15 19.96
N CYS A 22 -2.38 -5.20 19.03
CA CYS A 22 -2.39 -3.77 19.37
C CYS A 22 -3.58 -3.46 20.29
N ALA A 23 -3.31 -2.82 21.43
CA ALA A 23 -4.34 -2.53 22.43
C ALA A 23 -5.44 -1.59 21.92
N THR A 24 -5.10 -0.74 20.94
CA THR A 24 -6.02 0.22 20.32
C THR A 24 -6.89 -0.45 19.27
N CYS A 25 -6.31 -1.00 18.21
CA CYS A 25 -7.10 -1.55 17.09
C CYS A 25 -7.56 -2.99 17.30
N ARG A 26 -6.93 -3.74 18.21
CA ARG A 26 -7.21 -5.16 18.52
C ARG A 26 -7.06 -6.16 17.36
N HIS A 27 -6.62 -5.73 16.18
CA HIS A 27 -6.49 -6.60 15.00
C HIS A 27 -5.09 -6.60 14.36
N THR A 28 -4.11 -5.89 14.91
CA THR A 28 -2.71 -5.98 14.46
C THR A 28 -1.92 -6.87 15.42
N PRO A 29 -1.67 -8.15 15.07
CA PRO A 29 -0.90 -9.07 15.91
C PRO A 29 0.61 -8.77 15.86
N PHE A 30 1.30 -8.87 16.98
CA PHE A 30 2.76 -8.76 17.07
C PHE A 30 3.31 -9.69 18.16
N CYS A 31 4.56 -10.14 18.10
CA CYS A 31 5.09 -11.05 19.15
C CYS A 31 5.87 -10.36 20.27
N GLN A 32 6.40 -9.16 20.02
CA GLN A 32 7.21 -8.40 20.96
C GLN A 32 7.28 -6.92 20.55
N LYS A 33 7.74 -6.06 21.47
CA LYS A 33 7.87 -4.61 21.25
C LYS A 33 8.61 -4.28 19.95
N GLY A 34 9.74 -4.95 19.68
CA GLY A 34 10.48 -4.72 18.43
C GLY A 34 9.65 -4.95 17.17
N CYS A 35 8.83 -6.01 17.11
CA CYS A 35 7.93 -6.22 15.96
C CYS A 35 6.82 -5.17 15.85
N PHE A 36 6.40 -4.59 16.97
CA PHE A 36 5.46 -3.46 16.94
C PHE A 36 6.16 -2.19 16.45
N ASP A 37 7.34 -1.88 16.98
CA ASP A 37 8.16 -0.72 16.58
C ASP A 37 8.51 -0.77 15.08
N ALA A 38 8.74 -1.97 14.52
CA ALA A 38 8.98 -2.16 13.09
C ALA A 38 7.81 -1.73 12.18
N LEU A 39 6.61 -1.55 12.74
CA LEU A 39 5.42 -1.10 12.02
C LEU A 39 5.12 0.39 12.23
N ALA A 40 5.92 1.11 13.03
CA ALA A 40 5.57 2.46 13.49
C ALA A 40 5.23 3.44 12.35
N ALA A 41 5.95 3.37 11.23
CA ALA A 41 5.76 4.30 10.10
C ALA A 41 4.41 4.15 9.36
N THR A 42 3.71 3.03 9.51
CA THR A 42 2.44 2.77 8.80
C THR A 42 1.31 2.36 9.74
N HIS A 43 1.63 1.87 10.94
CA HIS A 43 0.64 1.36 11.87
C HIS A 43 -0.34 2.44 12.34
N GLY A 44 0.09 3.69 12.53
CA GLY A 44 -0.80 4.78 12.96
C GLY A 44 -2.05 4.90 12.08
N TRP A 45 -1.89 4.82 10.75
CA TRP A 45 -3.01 4.82 9.81
C TRP A 45 -3.79 3.49 9.84
N ILE A 46 -3.09 2.36 9.76
CA ILE A 46 -3.72 1.02 9.74
C ILE A 46 -4.53 0.75 11.01
N CYS A 47 -4.10 1.30 12.16
CA CYS A 47 -4.76 1.18 13.46
C CYS A 47 -6.16 1.82 13.48
N GLY A 48 -6.40 2.85 12.67
CA GLY A 48 -7.70 3.53 12.60
C GLY A 48 -8.71 2.86 11.67
N LEU A 49 -8.31 1.83 10.93
CA LEU A 49 -9.17 1.15 9.96
C LEU A 49 -9.83 -0.10 10.55
N PRO A 50 -11.01 -0.52 10.06
CA PRO A 50 -11.57 -1.83 10.40
C PRO A 50 -10.62 -2.99 10.07
N ALA A 51 -10.69 -4.08 10.84
CA ALA A 51 -9.78 -5.24 10.76
C ALA A 51 -9.61 -5.84 9.34
N GLY A 52 -10.63 -5.75 8.49
CA GLY A 52 -10.62 -6.20 7.10
C GLY A 52 -10.32 -5.12 6.05
N ALA A 53 -10.44 -3.83 6.39
CA ALA A 53 -10.34 -2.73 5.44
C ALA A 53 -8.92 -2.26 5.17
N PHE A 54 -8.64 -1.75 3.98
CA PHE A 54 -7.38 -1.11 3.62
C PHE A 54 -7.64 0.13 2.77
N THR A 55 -6.97 1.22 3.13
CA THR A 55 -6.97 2.49 2.38
C THR A 55 -5.56 3.07 2.42
N PHE A 56 -5.21 3.89 1.44
CA PHE A 56 -3.93 4.59 1.45
C PHE A 56 -3.95 5.74 2.47
N ALA A 57 -2.84 5.93 3.18
CA ALA A 57 -2.71 7.04 4.12
C ALA A 57 -2.76 8.40 3.40
N PRO A 58 -3.22 9.47 4.08
CA PRO A 58 -3.06 10.84 3.62
C PRO A 58 -1.59 11.14 3.27
N LEU A 59 -1.39 12.07 2.34
CA LEU A 59 -0.05 12.58 2.04
C LEU A 59 0.54 13.23 3.30
N THR A 60 1.85 13.07 3.49
CA THR A 60 2.57 13.90 4.45
C THR A 60 2.77 15.32 3.92
N ALA A 61 3.00 16.30 4.81
CA ALA A 61 3.30 17.67 4.40
C ALA A 61 4.51 17.76 3.45
N SER A 62 5.53 16.92 3.66
CA SER A 62 6.71 16.85 2.79
C SER A 62 6.40 16.22 1.43
N GLU A 63 5.53 15.21 1.37
CA GLU A 63 5.05 14.65 0.09
C GLU A 63 4.22 15.67 -0.69
N LYS A 64 3.33 16.41 -0.01
CA LYS A 64 2.59 17.53 -0.61
C LYS A 64 3.54 18.55 -1.22
N ALA A 65 4.50 19.07 -0.44
CA ALA A 65 5.41 20.11 -0.90
C ALA A 65 6.23 19.69 -2.14
N ARG A 66 6.61 18.40 -2.24
CA ARG A 66 7.30 17.86 -3.42
C ARG A 66 6.40 17.80 -4.65
N LEU A 67 5.15 17.37 -4.48
CA LEU A 67 4.18 17.35 -5.57
C LEU A 67 3.87 18.76 -6.06
N GLU A 68 3.80 19.73 -5.16
CA GLU A 68 3.60 21.14 -5.50
C GLU A 68 4.80 21.72 -6.27
N ALA A 69 6.02 21.50 -5.78
CA ALA A 69 7.23 21.99 -6.46
C ALA A 69 7.40 21.42 -7.87
N GLN A 70 7.04 20.15 -8.07
CA GLN A 70 7.24 19.48 -9.36
C GLN A 70 6.16 19.81 -10.40
N ASN A 71 4.97 20.22 -9.98
CA ASN A 71 3.94 20.68 -10.91
C ASN A 71 4.37 21.94 -11.71
N GLU A 72 5.43 22.60 -11.26
CA GLU A 72 6.02 23.78 -11.91
C GLU A 72 7.16 23.42 -12.90
N ASP A 73 7.60 22.15 -12.95
CA ASP A 73 8.73 21.67 -13.77
C ASP A 73 8.26 20.83 -14.98
N GLU A 74 8.69 21.20 -16.20
CA GLU A 74 8.26 20.60 -17.48
C GLU A 74 8.99 19.29 -17.90
N GLU A 75 9.21 18.33 -16.98
CA GLU A 75 9.85 17.05 -17.35
C GLU A 75 8.86 16.02 -17.94
N ALA A 76 9.24 15.36 -19.05
CA ALA A 76 8.35 14.46 -19.80
C ALA A 76 7.84 13.22 -19.01
N GLU A 77 8.69 12.58 -18.19
CA GLU A 77 8.25 11.43 -17.38
C GLU A 77 7.24 11.85 -16.32
N VAL A 78 7.47 13.02 -15.73
CA VAL A 78 6.62 13.63 -14.70
C VAL A 78 5.28 14.03 -15.32
N ASN A 79 5.28 14.68 -16.48
CA ASN A 79 4.09 15.02 -17.24
C ASN A 79 3.23 13.78 -17.55
N SER A 80 3.84 12.65 -17.94
CA SER A 80 3.07 11.40 -18.15
C SER A 80 2.40 10.88 -16.87
N ALA A 81 3.04 11.09 -15.72
CA ALA A 81 2.49 10.69 -14.42
C ALA A 81 1.39 11.65 -13.97
N TRP A 82 1.55 12.93 -14.27
CA TRP A 82 0.53 13.96 -14.06
C TRP A 82 -0.70 13.73 -14.92
N GLU A 83 -0.55 13.48 -16.22
CA GLU A 83 -1.67 13.16 -17.12
C GLU A 83 -2.50 11.98 -16.61
N ARG A 84 -1.86 10.96 -16.03
CA ARG A 84 -2.56 9.82 -15.43
C ARG A 84 -3.27 10.19 -14.14
N PHE A 85 -2.65 10.99 -13.29
CA PHE A 85 -3.28 11.51 -12.09
C PHE A 85 -4.52 12.33 -12.45
N GLU A 86 -4.40 13.24 -13.42
CA GLU A 86 -5.50 14.03 -13.96
C GLU A 86 -6.59 13.17 -14.60
N ALA A 87 -6.23 12.10 -15.32
CA ALA A 87 -7.19 11.17 -15.90
C ALA A 87 -8.01 10.45 -14.82
N VAL A 88 -7.38 9.95 -13.76
CA VAL A 88 -8.09 9.30 -12.63
C VAL A 88 -9.00 10.31 -11.91
N VAL A 89 -8.54 11.55 -11.73
CA VAL A 89 -9.35 12.64 -11.19
C VAL A 89 -10.56 12.90 -12.11
N GLY A 90 -10.34 13.03 -13.41
CA GLY A 90 -11.37 13.26 -14.43
C GLY A 90 -12.42 12.14 -14.54
N GLU A 91 -11.98 10.87 -14.55
CA GLU A 91 -12.86 9.68 -14.57
C GLU A 91 -13.82 9.62 -13.37
N HIS A 92 -13.44 10.24 -12.26
CA HIS A 92 -14.26 10.32 -11.06
C HIS A 92 -15.10 11.59 -10.97
N GLY A 93 -15.19 12.37 -12.05
CA GLY A 93 -16.04 13.54 -12.16
C GLY A 93 -15.44 14.82 -11.58
N TRP A 94 -14.12 14.85 -11.36
CA TRP A 94 -13.37 15.99 -10.82
C TRP A 94 -12.70 16.79 -11.95
N GLY A 95 -13.32 16.79 -13.14
CA GLY A 95 -12.91 17.61 -14.29
C GLY A 95 -13.31 19.08 -14.16
N LYS A 96 -12.84 19.91 -15.12
CA LYS A 96 -12.93 21.38 -15.21
C LYS A 96 -14.31 22.01 -14.89
N ASP A 97 -15.39 21.23 -14.91
CA ASP A 97 -16.77 21.71 -14.70
C ASP A 97 -17.28 21.55 -13.25
N ARG A 98 -16.55 20.84 -12.37
CA ARG A 98 -16.85 20.72 -10.93
C ARG A 98 -15.76 21.28 -10.01
N ILE A 99 -14.70 21.80 -10.62
CA ILE A 99 -13.45 22.22 -10.01
C ILE A 99 -13.01 23.48 -10.77
N PRO A 100 -13.23 24.69 -10.23
CA PRO A 100 -12.93 25.94 -10.92
C PRO A 100 -11.42 26.17 -11.09
N VAL A 101 -10.92 25.74 -12.27
CA VAL A 101 -9.84 26.33 -13.07
C VAL A 101 -8.57 26.73 -12.29
N ALA A 102 -7.52 25.91 -12.39
CA ALA A 102 -6.13 26.22 -12.02
C ALA A 102 -5.84 26.56 -10.53
N SER A 103 -6.85 26.81 -9.70
CA SER A 103 -6.73 27.02 -8.24
C SER A 103 -6.89 25.73 -7.40
N ASP A 104 -7.16 24.60 -8.05
CA ASP A 104 -7.71 23.40 -7.40
C ASP A 104 -6.73 22.24 -7.18
N PHE A 105 -5.56 22.24 -7.80
CA PHE A 105 -4.58 21.18 -7.57
C PHE A 105 -3.98 21.26 -6.16
N HIS A 106 -3.58 22.46 -5.75
CA HIS A 106 -3.09 22.71 -4.39
C HIS A 106 -4.15 22.40 -3.33
N GLU A 107 -5.42 22.71 -3.62
CA GLU A 107 -6.54 22.40 -2.75
C GLU A 107 -6.81 20.89 -2.66
N LEU A 108 -6.80 20.18 -3.79
CA LEU A 108 -6.88 18.71 -3.80
C LEU A 108 -5.74 18.09 -3.00
N LEU A 109 -4.49 18.51 -3.23
CA LEU A 109 -3.35 18.03 -2.46
C LEU A 109 -3.48 18.37 -0.97
N ARG A 110 -3.99 19.56 -0.63
CA ARG A 110 -4.27 19.96 0.76
C ARG A 110 -5.29 19.01 1.39
N GLN A 111 -6.40 18.72 0.71
CA GLN A 111 -7.42 17.81 1.20
C GLN A 111 -6.92 16.35 1.33
N LEU A 112 -6.10 15.89 0.38
CA LEU A 112 -5.44 14.59 0.42
C LEU A 112 -4.40 14.50 1.55
N THR A 113 -3.80 15.61 1.94
CA THR A 113 -2.85 15.71 3.07
C THR A 113 -3.57 15.73 4.42
N LEU A 114 -4.66 16.50 4.53
CA LEU A 114 -5.44 16.62 5.76
C LEU A 114 -6.36 15.41 6.01
N GLY A 115 -6.53 14.54 5.03
CA GLY A 115 -7.51 13.45 5.11
C GLY A 115 -8.96 13.93 5.07
N THR A 116 -9.20 15.17 4.65
CA THR A 116 -10.54 15.79 4.56
C THR A 116 -11.13 15.73 3.16
N CYS A 117 -10.51 14.96 2.26
CA CYS A 117 -11.00 14.78 0.89
C CYS A 117 -12.41 14.16 0.93
N PRO A 118 -13.42 14.80 0.30
CA PRO A 118 -14.81 14.33 0.31
C PRO A 118 -15.04 13.09 -0.55
N ILE A 119 -14.01 12.63 -1.28
CA ILE A 119 -14.08 11.45 -2.15
C ILE A 119 -14.12 10.19 -1.28
N ALA A 120 -15.14 9.37 -1.51
CA ALA A 120 -15.30 8.10 -0.82
C ALA A 120 -14.24 7.07 -1.27
N GLU A 121 -14.06 6.03 -0.46
CA GLU A 121 -13.28 4.86 -0.84
C GLU A 121 -14.05 4.00 -1.86
N PRO A 122 -13.37 3.35 -2.83
CA PRO A 122 -11.92 3.26 -2.99
C PRO A 122 -11.27 4.42 -3.78
N GLN A 123 -12.05 5.36 -4.31
CA GLN A 123 -11.55 6.38 -5.25
C GLN A 123 -10.48 7.28 -4.63
N ARG A 124 -10.63 7.66 -3.35
CA ARG A 124 -9.61 8.43 -2.63
C ARG A 124 -8.26 7.72 -2.60
N SER A 125 -8.27 6.42 -2.33
CA SER A 125 -7.05 5.61 -2.33
C SER A 125 -6.45 5.44 -3.73
N LEU A 126 -7.27 5.37 -4.78
CA LEU A 126 -6.79 5.33 -6.17
C LEU A 126 -6.06 6.63 -6.56
N MET A 127 -6.57 7.79 -6.15
CA MET A 127 -5.86 9.05 -6.36
C MET A 127 -4.53 9.08 -5.60
N LEU A 128 -4.53 8.63 -4.34
CA LEU A 128 -3.29 8.54 -3.54
C LEU A 128 -2.27 7.58 -4.15
N ILE A 129 -2.72 6.49 -4.78
CA ILE A 129 -1.85 5.59 -5.56
C ILE A 129 -1.17 6.39 -6.68
N GLU A 130 -1.92 7.12 -7.50
CA GLU A 130 -1.33 7.89 -8.60
C GLU A 130 -0.42 9.02 -8.09
N ALA A 131 -0.81 9.75 -7.05
CA ALA A 131 0.03 10.77 -6.42
C ALA A 131 1.36 10.16 -5.90
N HIS A 132 1.31 8.97 -5.32
CA HIS A 132 2.50 8.26 -4.89
C HIS A 132 3.38 7.76 -6.05
N LEU A 133 2.79 7.47 -7.21
CA LEU A 133 3.55 7.11 -8.41
C LEU A 133 4.27 8.32 -9.00
N VAL A 134 3.64 9.51 -8.97
CA VAL A 134 4.31 10.77 -9.30
C VAL A 134 5.44 11.05 -8.31
N LEU A 135 5.18 10.93 -7.00
CA LEU A 135 6.22 11.10 -5.97
C LEU A 135 7.43 10.21 -6.21
N GLN A 136 7.24 9.02 -6.77
CA GLN A 136 8.34 8.11 -7.08
C GLN A 136 9.20 8.53 -8.26
N SER A 137 8.63 9.14 -9.30
CA SER A 137 9.44 9.63 -10.42
C SER A 137 10.35 10.78 -9.98
N ILE A 138 9.94 11.53 -8.95
CA ILE A 138 10.60 12.78 -8.55
C ILE A 138 11.37 12.66 -7.23
N THR A 139 11.18 11.57 -6.48
CA THR A 139 11.90 11.33 -5.22
C THR A 139 13.08 10.40 -5.45
N PRO A 140 14.28 10.74 -4.93
CA PRO A 140 15.42 9.82 -4.93
C PRO A 140 15.03 8.44 -4.36
N ARG A 141 15.47 7.37 -5.03
CA ARG A 141 15.02 5.99 -4.76
C ARG A 141 15.19 5.51 -3.31
N ASN A 142 16.13 6.10 -2.58
CA ASN A 142 16.44 5.81 -1.18
C ASN A 142 15.48 6.48 -0.17
N VAL A 143 14.64 7.43 -0.60
CA VAL A 143 13.72 8.19 0.26
C VAL A 143 12.24 7.85 -0.01
N VAL A 144 11.98 6.82 -0.82
CA VAL A 144 10.62 6.42 -1.20
C VAL A 144 9.89 5.79 -0.01
N SER A 145 8.73 6.33 0.34
CA SER A 145 7.91 5.88 1.47
C SER A 145 7.36 4.46 1.26
N PRO A 146 7.04 3.72 2.35
CA PRO A 146 6.38 2.42 2.26
C PRO A 146 5.06 2.46 1.49
N TRP A 147 4.30 3.55 1.62
CA TRP A 147 3.05 3.77 0.88
C TRP A 147 3.29 3.87 -0.61
N ALA A 148 4.31 4.64 -1.03
CA ALA A 148 4.63 4.74 -2.43
C ALA A 148 5.06 3.39 -3.03
N ARG A 149 5.91 2.62 -2.32
CA ARG A 149 6.26 1.26 -2.77
C ARG A 149 5.06 0.32 -2.83
N THR A 150 4.09 0.48 -1.93
CA THR A 150 2.83 -0.26 -1.95
C THR A 150 1.98 0.11 -3.18
N ALA A 151 1.88 1.40 -3.54
CA ALA A 151 1.20 1.87 -4.75
C ALA A 151 1.82 1.24 -6.02
N GLN A 152 3.15 1.26 -6.11
CA GLN A 152 3.88 0.64 -7.21
C GLN A 152 3.67 -0.87 -7.31
N SER A 153 3.69 -1.55 -6.16
CA SER A 153 3.44 -3.00 -6.09
C SER A 153 2.03 -3.31 -6.57
N TYR A 154 1.03 -2.55 -6.12
CA TYR A 154 -0.35 -2.71 -6.55
C TYR A 154 -0.50 -2.54 -8.06
N ARG A 155 0.10 -1.50 -8.65
CA ARG A 155 0.05 -1.29 -10.10
C ARG A 155 0.68 -2.44 -10.88
N LEU A 156 1.84 -2.93 -10.44
CA LEU A 156 2.49 -4.10 -11.06
C LEU A 156 1.62 -5.35 -10.95
N VAL A 157 1.01 -5.61 -9.80
CA VAL A 157 0.05 -6.72 -9.61
C VAL A 157 -1.09 -6.61 -10.59
N ARG A 158 -1.75 -5.44 -10.67
CA ARG A 158 -2.89 -5.20 -11.55
C ARG A 158 -2.52 -5.40 -13.02
N SER A 159 -1.37 -4.88 -13.46
CA SER A 159 -0.88 -5.04 -14.84
C SER A 159 -0.49 -6.48 -15.19
N SER A 160 -0.14 -7.29 -14.20
CA SER A 160 0.30 -8.69 -14.38
C SER A 160 -0.86 -9.69 -14.39
N LEU A 161 -2.10 -9.23 -14.20
CA LEU A 161 -3.30 -10.05 -14.17
C LEU A 161 -4.16 -9.72 -15.41
N PRO A 162 -3.82 -10.28 -16.60
CA PRO A 162 -4.55 -10.04 -17.84
C PRO A 162 -6.04 -10.37 -17.71
N ARG A 163 -6.88 -9.46 -18.20
CA ARG A 163 -8.35 -9.49 -18.03
C ARG A 163 -9.00 -10.76 -18.59
N ALA A 164 -8.47 -11.30 -19.67
CA ALA A 164 -8.99 -12.50 -20.31
C ALA A 164 -8.77 -13.77 -19.46
N GLU A 165 -7.64 -13.85 -18.75
CA GLU A 165 -7.27 -15.03 -17.95
C GLU A 165 -7.80 -14.96 -16.51
N TYR A 166 -7.97 -13.75 -15.97
CA TYR A 166 -8.38 -13.54 -14.57
C TYR A 166 -9.56 -12.55 -14.46
N PRO A 167 -10.73 -12.86 -15.06
CA PRO A 167 -11.83 -11.91 -15.19
C PRO A 167 -12.40 -11.45 -13.83
N SER A 168 -12.38 -12.31 -12.80
CA SER A 168 -12.87 -11.96 -11.47
C SER A 168 -11.97 -10.90 -10.81
N LEU A 169 -10.66 -11.08 -10.94
CA LEU A 169 -9.67 -10.17 -10.35
C LEU A 169 -9.53 -8.88 -11.15
N ALA A 170 -9.59 -8.95 -12.48
CA ALA A 170 -9.39 -7.79 -13.35
C ALA A 170 -10.46 -6.70 -13.12
N ASN A 171 -11.71 -7.08 -12.83
CA ASN A 171 -12.77 -6.13 -12.54
C ASN A 171 -12.96 -5.88 -11.03
N ALA A 172 -12.18 -6.54 -10.17
CA ALA A 172 -12.33 -6.42 -8.73
C ALA A 172 -11.96 -5.01 -8.24
N PRO A 173 -12.72 -4.45 -7.28
CA PRO A 173 -12.37 -3.18 -6.65
C PRO A 173 -11.07 -3.33 -5.85
N MET A 174 -10.39 -2.21 -5.58
CA MET A 174 -9.17 -2.19 -4.75
C MET A 174 -9.37 -2.88 -3.39
N ALA A 175 -10.56 -2.72 -2.78
CA ALA A 175 -10.92 -3.35 -1.52
C ALA A 175 -10.83 -4.90 -1.54
N ALA A 176 -11.04 -5.53 -2.70
CA ALA A 176 -10.88 -6.98 -2.84
C ALA A 176 -9.43 -7.44 -2.66
N PHE A 177 -8.46 -6.54 -2.86
CA PHE A 177 -7.03 -6.76 -2.64
C PHE A 177 -6.55 -6.34 -1.24
N ALA A 178 -7.45 -5.89 -0.35
CA ALA A 178 -7.07 -5.36 0.97
C ALA A 178 -6.13 -6.28 1.78
N PRO A 179 -6.30 -7.62 1.84
CA PRO A 179 -5.37 -8.49 2.55
C PRO A 179 -3.95 -8.47 1.95
N VAL A 180 -3.85 -8.48 0.62
CA VAL A 180 -2.57 -8.43 -0.10
C VAL A 180 -1.92 -7.07 0.10
N LEU A 181 -2.69 -5.98 -0.01
CA LEU A 181 -2.20 -4.61 0.19
C LEU A 181 -1.70 -4.38 1.62
N LYS A 182 -2.40 -4.91 2.64
CA LYS A 182 -1.94 -4.93 4.03
C LYS A 182 -0.59 -5.62 4.16
N GLN A 183 -0.43 -6.78 3.54
CA GLN A 183 0.83 -7.51 3.62
C GLN A 183 1.96 -6.81 2.85
N LEU A 184 1.66 -6.18 1.71
CA LEU A 184 2.62 -5.39 0.94
C LEU A 184 3.09 -4.15 1.72
N VAL A 185 2.18 -3.41 2.37
CA VAL A 185 2.60 -2.25 3.18
C VAL A 185 3.44 -2.68 4.37
N VAL A 186 3.12 -3.80 5.02
CA VAL A 186 3.97 -4.37 6.08
C VAL A 186 5.35 -4.71 5.53
N TYR A 187 5.43 -5.41 4.39
CA TYR A 187 6.70 -5.73 3.74
C TYR A 187 7.54 -4.48 3.49
N TRP A 188 6.96 -3.45 2.88
CA TRP A 188 7.71 -2.23 2.55
C TRP A 188 8.07 -1.39 3.77
N THR A 189 7.27 -1.46 4.83
CA THR A 189 7.60 -0.84 6.13
C THR A 189 8.82 -1.52 6.72
N VAL A 190 8.83 -2.85 6.78
CA VAL A 190 9.94 -3.61 7.38
C VAL A 190 11.19 -3.66 6.48
N ALA A 191 11.04 -3.43 5.18
CA ALA A 191 12.14 -3.34 4.21
C ALA A 191 12.66 -1.90 4.03
N SER A 192 12.08 -0.93 4.74
CA SER A 192 12.52 0.46 4.69
C SER A 192 13.86 0.61 5.43
N PRO A 193 14.85 1.33 4.87
CA PRO A 193 16.13 1.58 5.53
C PRO A 193 16.03 2.45 6.80
N ALA A 194 14.85 3.03 7.09
CA ALA A 194 14.60 3.90 8.24
C ALA A 194 14.31 3.14 9.57
N LEU A 195 14.49 1.82 9.61
CA LEU A 195 14.26 1.05 10.85
C LEU A 195 15.45 1.17 11.79
N GLU A 196 15.33 2.07 12.76
CA GLU A 196 16.24 2.14 13.89
C GLU A 196 16.01 0.96 14.86
N GLY A 197 17.08 0.49 15.51
CA GLY A 197 17.01 -0.55 16.53
C GLY A 197 17.02 -2.01 16.05
N PHE A 198 17.09 -2.28 14.74
CA PHE A 198 17.21 -3.64 14.19
C PHE A 198 18.60 -3.93 13.62
N SER A 199 19.11 -5.15 13.87
CA SER A 199 20.31 -5.63 13.17
C SER A 199 20.01 -5.90 11.69
N LYS A 200 21.01 -5.74 10.81
CA LYS A 200 20.89 -6.07 9.36
C LYS A 200 20.42 -7.51 9.13
N ALA A 201 20.87 -8.46 9.96
CA ALA A 201 20.46 -9.86 9.86
C ALA A 201 18.99 -10.06 10.26
N SER A 202 18.53 -9.37 11.30
CA SER A 202 17.12 -9.37 11.73
C SER A 202 16.21 -8.78 10.66
N VAL A 203 16.60 -7.66 10.03
CA VAL A 203 15.86 -7.07 8.91
C VAL A 203 15.74 -8.05 7.74
N LYS A 204 16.85 -8.66 7.30
CA LYS A 204 16.83 -9.65 6.20
C LYS A 204 15.87 -10.81 6.48
N ARG A 205 15.87 -11.33 7.70
CA ARG A 205 14.96 -12.43 8.10
C ARG A 205 13.50 -11.98 8.06
N VAL A 206 13.19 -10.84 8.64
CA VAL A 206 11.83 -10.29 8.67
C VAL A 206 11.31 -9.99 7.25
N VAL A 207 12.13 -9.38 6.40
CA VAL A 207 11.81 -9.11 5.00
C VAL A 207 11.50 -10.40 4.23
N LYS A 208 12.30 -11.46 4.42
CA LYS A 208 12.05 -12.77 3.81
C LYS A 208 10.69 -13.34 4.24
N VAL A 209 10.40 -13.34 5.53
CA VAL A 209 9.13 -13.85 6.06
C VAL A 209 7.94 -13.03 5.55
N ALA A 210 8.05 -11.70 5.56
CA ALA A 210 7.01 -10.82 5.06
C ALA A 210 6.70 -11.06 3.58
N LEU A 211 7.72 -11.37 2.76
CA LEU A 211 7.55 -11.71 1.35
C LEU A 211 6.87 -13.06 1.13
N GLU A 212 7.27 -14.10 1.89
CA GLU A 212 6.65 -15.43 1.81
C GLU A 212 5.15 -15.40 2.15
N ARG A 213 4.73 -14.44 2.97
CA ARG A 213 3.34 -14.26 3.36
C ARG A 213 2.46 -13.58 2.32
N VAL A 214 3.02 -12.75 1.44
CA VAL A 214 2.26 -12.07 0.39
C VAL A 214 1.48 -13.11 -0.43
N ASP A 215 2.15 -14.19 -0.83
CA ASP A 215 1.54 -15.27 -1.62
C ASP A 215 0.51 -16.08 -0.80
N LYS A 216 0.86 -16.47 0.43
CA LYS A 216 -0.04 -17.24 1.31
C LYS A 216 -1.33 -16.48 1.64
N ILE A 217 -1.24 -15.19 1.93
CA ILE A 217 -2.39 -14.34 2.23
C ILE A 217 -3.27 -14.19 0.99
N ALA A 218 -2.68 -14.03 -0.20
CA ALA A 218 -3.49 -13.94 -1.42
C ALA A 218 -4.34 -15.20 -1.62
N GLN A 219 -3.75 -16.38 -1.44
CA GLN A 219 -4.43 -17.67 -1.61
C GLN A 219 -5.57 -17.88 -0.61
N ARG A 220 -5.40 -17.46 0.64
CA ARG A 220 -6.36 -17.69 1.73
C ARG A 220 -7.44 -16.61 1.82
N ASP A 221 -7.04 -15.35 1.71
CA ASP A 221 -7.82 -14.23 2.24
C ASP A 221 -8.37 -13.30 1.16
N LEU A 222 -7.98 -13.41 -0.12
CA LEU A 222 -8.58 -12.60 -1.19
C LEU A 222 -10.10 -12.83 -1.24
N ALA A 223 -10.84 -11.72 -1.30
CA ALA A 223 -12.31 -11.74 -1.24
C ALA A 223 -12.97 -12.31 -2.50
N VAL A 224 -12.24 -12.32 -3.62
CA VAL A 224 -12.77 -12.72 -4.94
C VAL A 224 -11.81 -13.67 -5.66
N GLY A 225 -12.35 -14.33 -6.67
CA GLY A 225 -11.62 -15.18 -7.60
C GLY A 225 -11.55 -16.65 -7.20
N THR A 226 -11.26 -17.50 -8.19
CA THR A 226 -11.03 -18.94 -8.01
C THR A 226 -9.74 -19.21 -7.23
N ALA A 227 -9.55 -20.44 -6.74
CA ALA A 227 -8.30 -20.82 -6.07
C ALA A 227 -7.06 -20.59 -6.95
N GLU A 228 -7.19 -20.77 -8.27
CA GLU A 228 -6.15 -20.50 -9.24
C GLU A 228 -5.89 -19.01 -9.43
N GLU A 229 -6.94 -18.21 -9.61
CA GLU A 229 -6.86 -16.74 -9.67
C GLU A 229 -6.15 -16.18 -8.43
N LYS A 230 -6.55 -16.61 -7.23
CA LYS A 230 -5.94 -16.17 -5.97
C LYS A 230 -4.46 -16.54 -5.87
N ARG A 231 -4.09 -17.75 -6.30
CA ARG A 231 -2.69 -18.21 -6.36
C ARG A 231 -1.86 -17.36 -7.31
N ASN A 232 -2.40 -17.03 -8.49
CA ASN A 232 -1.70 -16.22 -9.47
C ASN A 232 -1.59 -14.74 -9.04
N ALA A 233 -2.58 -14.20 -8.33
CA ALA A 233 -2.48 -12.90 -7.68
C ALA A 233 -1.37 -12.86 -6.62
N GLY A 234 -1.24 -13.92 -5.81
CA GLY A 234 -0.16 -14.07 -4.83
C GLY A 234 1.22 -14.08 -5.47
N LYS A 235 1.40 -14.87 -6.54
CA LYS A 235 2.63 -14.90 -7.34
C LYS A 235 2.95 -13.54 -7.98
N ALA A 236 1.95 -12.86 -8.53
CA ALA A 236 2.11 -11.53 -9.12
C ALA A 236 2.58 -10.51 -8.07
N ALA A 237 2.00 -10.54 -6.87
CA ALA A 237 2.37 -9.66 -5.77
C ALA A 237 3.79 -9.92 -5.25
N LYS A 238 4.17 -11.19 -5.12
CA LYS A 238 5.55 -11.58 -4.80
C LYS A 238 6.54 -11.09 -5.88
N ARG A 239 6.24 -11.31 -7.15
CA ARG A 239 7.07 -10.89 -8.28
C ARG A 239 7.22 -9.37 -8.35
N ALA A 240 6.15 -8.62 -8.09
CA ALA A 240 6.19 -7.17 -8.02
C ALA A 240 7.20 -6.70 -6.96
N VAL A 241 7.17 -7.28 -5.76
CA VAL A 241 8.14 -6.99 -4.70
C VAL A 241 9.56 -7.30 -5.15
N GLU A 242 9.81 -8.47 -5.73
CA GLU A 242 11.14 -8.87 -6.18
C GLU A 242 11.72 -7.94 -7.26
N ILE A 243 10.91 -7.51 -8.23
CA ILE A 243 11.30 -6.54 -9.26
C ILE A 243 11.71 -5.22 -8.60
N LEU A 244 10.89 -4.72 -7.68
CA LEU A 244 11.13 -3.42 -7.05
C LEU A 244 12.28 -3.43 -6.04
N ALA A 245 12.48 -4.56 -5.35
CA ALA A 245 13.60 -4.77 -4.46
C ALA A 245 14.93 -4.90 -5.22
N LYS A 246 14.96 -5.55 -6.39
CA LYS A 246 16.16 -5.60 -7.25
C LYS A 246 16.51 -4.25 -7.87
N LYS A 247 15.55 -3.37 -8.12
CA LYS A 247 15.82 -1.99 -8.56
C LYS A 247 16.43 -1.08 -7.48
N LYS A 248 16.61 -1.56 -6.23
CA LYS A 248 17.35 -0.87 -5.15
C LYS A 248 18.86 -1.14 -5.19
N SER A 249 19.33 -2.15 -5.92
CA SER A 249 20.76 -2.43 -6.09
C SER A 249 21.32 -1.77 -7.34
#